data_AF-A0A7S1JAL2-F1
#
_entry.id   AF-A0A7S1JAL2-F1
#
_cell.length_a   1.000
_cell.length_b   1.000
_cell.length_c   1.000
_cell.angle_alpha   90.00
_cell.angle_beta   90.00
_cell.angle_gamma   90.00
#
_symmetry.space_group_name_H-M   'P 1'
#
loop_
_entity.id
_entity.type
_entity.pdbx_description
1 polymer ?
#
loop_
_entity_poly.entity_id
_entity_poly.type
_entity_poly.pdbx_seq_one_letter_code
_entity_poly.pdbx_strand_id
1 'polypeptide(L)'
;LKLYQLVTSEPYKIVVFSGILINITFAILEPYVSLLGALQTGIFPVVFTAEVILRMVAFGPKIYFKDGWNKFDLLVVIVTNMYALLKASGLGSGLVIRGLGAMAAAGRLLRLMRAKDALEVLFTTLLLSIPSMLNVSVLLMITMMIYASLGKATIAQVKYGWSITRLVNFREYSKGIYTLFGQLT
;
A
#
# COMPACT_ATOMS: atom_id res chain seq x y z
N LEU A 1 -18.95 21.64 -19.51
CA LEU A 1 -18.90 20.70 -20.67
C LEU A 1 -17.49 20.48 -21.21
N LYS A 2 -16.75 21.51 -21.66
CA LYS A 2 -15.38 21.32 -22.21
C LYS A 2 -14.38 20.70 -21.23
N LEU A 3 -14.35 21.12 -19.96
CA LEU A 3 -13.46 20.56 -18.93
C LEU A 3 -13.74 19.08 -18.63
N TYR A 4 -15.02 18.70 -18.57
CA TYR A 4 -15.44 17.32 -18.37
C TYR A 4 -15.01 16.42 -19.54
N GLN A 5 -15.18 16.91 -20.77
CA GLN A 5 -14.74 16.20 -21.98
C GLN A 5 -13.21 16.06 -22.03
N LEU A 6 -12.46 17.07 -21.60
CA LEU A 6 -11.00 17.01 -21.51
C LEU A 6 -10.52 15.95 -20.50
N VAL A 7 -11.09 15.94 -19.29
CA VAL A 7 -10.70 14.99 -18.24
C VAL A 7 -11.10 13.55 -18.57
N THR A 8 -12.19 13.37 -19.32
CA THR A 8 -12.66 12.04 -19.73
C THR A 8 -11.92 11.52 -20.97
N SER A 9 -11.14 12.37 -21.65
CA SER A 9 -10.46 12.01 -22.89
C SER A 9 -9.34 10.98 -22.68
N GLU A 10 -9.19 10.05 -23.62
CA GLU A 10 -8.07 9.10 -23.66
C GLU A 10 -6.66 9.74 -23.60
N PRO A 11 -6.36 10.84 -24.31
CA PRO A 11 -5.04 11.47 -24.18
C PRO A 11 -4.76 11.96 -22.76
N TYR A 12 -5.78 12.45 -22.04
CA TYR A 12 -5.59 12.86 -20.64
C TYR A 12 -5.18 11.68 -19.75
N LYS A 13 -5.83 10.52 -19.91
CA LYS A 13 -5.48 9.29 -19.18
C LYS A 13 -4.04 8.85 -19.49
N ILE A 14 -3.62 8.91 -20.76
CA ILE A 14 -2.25 8.57 -21.18
C ILE A 14 -1.23 9.52 -20.56
N VAL A 15 -1.50 10.84 -20.56
CA VAL A 15 -0.60 11.83 -19.94
C VAL A 15 -0.43 11.55 -18.45
N VAL A 16 -1.52 11.35 -17.71
CA VAL A 16 -1.45 11.00 -16.29
C VAL A 16 -0.66 9.71 -16.08
N PHE A 17 -0.97 8.67 -16.85
CA PHE A 17 -0.30 7.38 -16.75
C PHE A 17 1.20 7.50 -16.99
N SER A 18 1.60 8.25 -18.02
CA SER A 18 3.02 8.53 -18.30
C SER A 18 3.69 9.28 -17.15
N GLY A 19 3.01 10.26 -16.55
CA GLY A 19 3.50 10.99 -15.38
C GLY A 19 3.73 10.08 -14.16
N ILE A 20 2.84 9.11 -13.93
CA ILE A 20 3.00 8.09 -12.88
C ILE A 20 4.22 7.21 -13.15
N LEU A 21 4.37 6.72 -14.38
CA LEU A 21 5.53 5.89 -14.76
C LEU A 21 6.85 6.63 -14.57
N ILE A 22 6.93 7.89 -15.01
CA ILE A 22 8.13 8.71 -14.83
C ILE A 22 8.41 8.88 -13.33
N ASN A 23 7.39 9.16 -12.50
CA ASN A 23 7.58 9.28 -11.06
C ASN A 23 8.15 8.00 -10.41
N ILE A 24 7.64 6.83 -10.83
CA ILE A 24 8.12 5.54 -10.33
C ILE A 24 9.58 5.31 -10.75
N THR A 25 9.92 5.57 -12.01
CA THR A 25 11.31 5.47 -12.48
C THR A 25 12.24 6.38 -11.68
N PHE A 26 11.81 7.61 -11.38
CA PHE A 26 12.60 8.55 -10.58
C PHE A 26 12.74 8.06 -9.13
N ALA A 27 11.72 7.41 -8.58
CA ALA A 27 11.79 6.79 -7.26
C ALA A 27 12.80 5.63 -7.21
N ILE A 28 12.84 4.81 -8.26
CA ILE A 28 13.80 3.69 -8.36
C ILE A 28 15.24 4.21 -8.49
N LEU A 29 15.43 5.32 -9.20
CA LEU A 29 16.74 5.91 -9.44
C LEU A 29 17.21 6.87 -8.32
N GLU A 30 16.34 7.28 -7.40
CA GLU A 30 16.67 8.16 -6.26
C GLU A 30 17.94 7.75 -5.49
N PRO A 31 18.18 6.45 -5.18
CA PRO A 31 19.40 6.05 -4.46
C PRO A 31 20.70 6.32 -5.22
N TYR A 32 20.64 6.39 -6.56
CA TYR A 32 21.80 6.61 -7.42
C TYR A 32 21.99 8.09 -7.77
N VAL A 33 20.89 8.86 -7.87
CA VAL A 33 20.92 10.27 -8.27
C VAL A 33 20.07 11.10 -7.31
N SER A 34 20.74 11.76 -6.35
CA SER A 34 20.10 12.54 -5.29
C SER A 34 19.22 13.70 -5.79
N LEU A 35 19.55 14.30 -6.95
CA LEU A 35 18.76 15.35 -7.59
C LEU A 35 17.33 14.88 -7.94
N LEU A 36 17.16 13.59 -8.28
CA LEU A 36 15.84 13.03 -8.61
C LEU A 36 14.92 12.99 -7.39
N GLY A 37 15.46 12.78 -6.19
CA GLY A 37 14.71 12.83 -4.94
C GLY A 37 14.12 14.23 -4.65
N ALA A 38 14.84 15.29 -5.04
CA ALA A 38 14.34 16.66 -4.93
C ALA A 38 13.17 16.91 -5.91
N LEU A 39 13.27 16.44 -7.16
CA LEU A 39 12.18 16.55 -8.14
C LEU A 39 10.93 15.78 -7.70
N GLN A 40 11.14 14.58 -7.14
CA GLN A 40 10.08 13.69 -6.65
C GLN A 40 9.31 14.27 -5.45
N THR A 41 9.97 15.04 -4.60
CA THR A 41 9.33 15.70 -3.44
C THR A 41 8.89 17.14 -3.73
N GLY A 42 9.41 17.78 -4.78
CA GLY A 42 9.00 19.11 -5.20
C GLY A 42 7.91 19.12 -6.26
N ILE A 43 8.24 18.72 -7.49
CA ILE A 43 7.41 19.01 -8.68
C ILE A 43 6.26 18.00 -8.82
N PHE A 44 6.54 16.71 -8.66
CA PHE A 44 5.52 15.68 -8.88
C PHE A 44 4.31 15.79 -7.94
N PRO A 45 4.44 16.03 -6.62
CA PRO A 45 3.29 16.18 -5.74
C PRO A 45 2.40 17.34 -6.17
N VAL A 46 2.99 18.46 -6.63
CA VAL A 46 2.25 19.63 -7.14
C VAL A 46 1.49 19.28 -8.42
N VAL A 47 2.13 18.60 -9.37
CA VAL A 47 1.47 18.17 -10.62
C VAL A 47 0.30 17.23 -10.34
N PHE A 48 0.48 16.22 -9.48
CA PHE A 48 -0.59 15.29 -9.11
C PHE A 48 -1.69 15.97 -8.29
N THR A 49 -1.36 17.00 -7.51
CA THR A 49 -2.37 17.80 -6.79
C THR A 49 -3.21 18.60 -7.78
N ALA A 50 -2.58 19.25 -8.76
CA ALA A 50 -3.29 19.98 -9.81
C ALA A 50 -4.21 19.05 -10.63
N GLU A 51 -3.75 17.85 -10.95
CA GLU A 51 -4.55 16.81 -11.62
C GLU A 51 -5.82 16.45 -10.83
N VAL A 52 -5.70 16.21 -9.53
CA VAL A 52 -6.84 15.88 -8.66
C VAL A 52 -7.81 17.05 -8.54
N ILE A 53 -7.31 18.27 -8.41
CA ILE A 53 -8.14 19.49 -8.39
C ILE A 53 -8.89 19.63 -9.72
N LEU A 54 -8.21 19.44 -10.85
CA LEU A 54 -8.82 19.50 -12.18
C LEU A 54 -9.96 18.47 -12.32
N ARG A 55 -9.74 17.23 -11.86
CA ARG A 55 -10.79 16.20 -11.82
C ARG A 55 -11.94 16.61 -10.92
N MET A 56 -11.67 17.11 -9.71
CA MET A 56 -12.69 17.54 -8.76
C MET A 56 -13.58 18.65 -9.34
N VAL A 57 -13.00 19.62 -10.03
CA VAL A 57 -13.74 20.70 -10.70
C VAL A 57 -14.52 20.16 -11.91
N ALA A 58 -13.97 19.22 -12.67
CA ALA A 58 -14.62 18.68 -13.86
C ALA A 58 -15.84 17.80 -13.55
N PHE A 59 -15.76 16.94 -12.52
CA PHE A 59 -16.87 16.06 -12.10
C PHE A 59 -17.82 16.76 -11.11
N GLY A 60 -17.36 17.80 -10.43
CA GLY A 60 -18.06 18.41 -9.31
C GLY A 60 -17.96 17.56 -8.02
N PRO A 61 -18.04 18.19 -6.84
CA PRO A 61 -17.74 17.53 -5.56
C PRO A 61 -18.67 16.32 -5.28
N LYS A 62 -19.97 16.43 -5.58
CA LYS A 62 -20.94 15.35 -5.28
C LYS A 62 -20.64 14.06 -6.05
N ILE A 63 -20.25 14.15 -7.32
CA ILE A 63 -19.96 12.98 -8.17
C ILE A 63 -18.56 12.45 -7.84
N TYR A 64 -17.60 13.35 -7.62
CA TYR A 64 -16.23 12.99 -7.27
C TYR A 64 -16.14 12.13 -6.00
N PHE A 65 -16.84 12.50 -4.92
CA PHE A 65 -16.81 11.75 -3.65
C PHE A 65 -17.62 10.45 -3.66
N LYS A 66 -18.47 10.22 -4.66
CA LYS A 66 -19.22 8.97 -4.80
C LYS A 66 -18.32 7.83 -5.27
N ASP A 67 -17.36 8.15 -6.15
CA ASP A 67 -16.40 7.20 -6.68
C ASP A 67 -15.30 6.87 -5.64
N GLY A 68 -15.16 5.58 -5.31
CA GLY A 68 -14.16 5.08 -4.36
C GLY A 68 -12.72 5.35 -4.81
N TRP A 69 -12.46 5.26 -6.11
CA TRP A 69 -11.13 5.44 -6.65
C TRP A 69 -10.68 6.89 -6.67
N ASN A 70 -11.61 7.83 -6.88
CA ASN A 70 -11.33 9.26 -6.76
C ASN A 70 -10.96 9.63 -5.32
N LYS A 71 -11.66 9.07 -4.32
CA LYS A 71 -11.31 9.25 -2.90
C LYS A 71 -9.94 8.69 -2.56
N PHE A 72 -9.61 7.51 -3.08
CA PHE A 72 -8.29 6.92 -2.90
C PHE A 72 -7.19 7.79 -3.52
N ASP A 73 -7.41 8.30 -4.73
CA ASP A 73 -6.47 9.18 -5.42
C ASP A 73 -6.18 10.46 -4.62
N LEU A 74 -7.22 11.07 -4.06
CA LEU A 74 -7.11 12.22 -3.15
C LEU A 74 -6.27 11.89 -1.90
N LEU A 75 -6.51 10.75 -1.25
CA LEU A 75 -5.72 10.31 -0.09
C LEU A 75 -4.24 10.15 -0.43
N VAL A 76 -3.92 9.55 -1.58
CA VAL A 76 -2.53 9.39 -2.02
C VAL A 76 -1.86 10.74 -2.26
N VAL A 77 -2.57 11.74 -2.84
CA VAL A 77 -2.04 13.11 -2.99
C VAL A 77 -1.73 13.70 -1.61
N ILE A 78 -2.64 13.57 -0.64
CA ILE A 78 -2.47 14.14 0.70
C ILE A 78 -1.24 13.52 1.40
N VAL A 79 -1.14 12.19 1.40
CA VAL A 79 0.00 11.48 1.99
C VAL A 79 1.32 11.85 1.31
N THR A 80 1.31 11.98 -0.02
CA THR A 80 2.52 12.35 -0.79
C THR A 80 2.97 13.79 -0.47
N ASN A 81 2.04 14.73 -0.37
CA ASN A 81 2.36 16.12 0.02
C ASN A 81 2.84 16.20 1.47
N MET A 82 2.22 15.44 2.39
CA MET A 82 2.66 15.39 3.79
C MET A 82 4.09 14.83 3.90
N TYR A 83 4.40 13.76 3.17
CA TYR A 83 5.74 13.22 3.07
C TYR A 83 6.75 14.26 2.54
N ALA A 84 6.41 14.97 1.46
CA ALA A 84 7.25 16.01 0.89
C ALA A 84 7.53 17.15 1.88
N LEU A 85 6.49 17.65 2.57
CA LEU A 85 6.62 18.72 3.56
C LEU A 85 7.47 18.31 4.77
N LEU A 86 7.29 17.10 5.28
CA LEU A 86 8.10 16.59 6.41
C LEU A 86 9.56 16.37 6.01
N LYS A 87 9.82 15.88 4.79
CA LYS A 87 11.18 15.73 4.27
C LYS A 87 11.86 17.10 4.09
N ALA A 88 11.12 18.11 3.61
CA ALA A 88 11.65 19.45 3.38
C ALA A 88 11.88 20.26 4.67
N SER A 89 10.98 20.14 5.64
CA SER A 89 11.11 20.83 6.94
C SER A 89 12.14 20.21 7.87
N GLY A 90 12.54 18.95 7.62
CA GLY A 90 13.39 18.18 8.54
C GLY A 90 12.74 17.89 9.89
N LEU A 91 11.47 18.28 10.07
CA LEU A 91 10.69 18.10 11.28
C LEU A 91 9.97 16.77 11.21
N GLY A 92 10.55 15.72 11.78
CA GLY A 92 9.90 14.42 11.85
C GLY A 92 10.81 13.32 12.37
N SER A 93 10.26 12.41 13.17
CA SER A 93 10.96 11.18 13.51
C SER A 93 11.28 10.42 12.22
N GLY A 94 12.51 9.91 12.09
CA GLY A 94 12.93 9.10 10.93
C GLY A 94 11.99 7.91 10.66
N LEU A 95 11.30 7.41 11.68
CA LEU A 95 10.29 6.36 11.54
C LEU A 95 9.04 6.85 10.80
N VAL A 96 8.56 8.06 11.12
CA VAL A 96 7.35 8.66 10.51
C VAL A 96 7.62 9.00 9.04
N ILE A 97 8.79 9.58 8.75
CA ILE A 97 9.19 9.92 7.37
C ILE A 97 9.31 8.65 6.52
N ARG A 98 9.90 7.58 7.06
CA ARG A 98 9.98 6.28 6.37
C ARG A 98 8.60 5.66 6.16
N GLY A 99 7.72 5.72 7.16
CA GLY A 99 6.36 5.19 7.08
C GLY A 99 5.53 5.91 6.01
N LEU A 100 5.53 7.25 6.02
CA LEU A 100 4.82 8.06 5.01
C LEU A 100 5.42 7.89 3.62
N GLY A 101 6.74 7.76 3.50
CA GLY A 101 7.41 7.45 2.24
C GLY A 101 6.96 6.09 1.68
N ALA A 102 6.86 5.06 2.52
CA ALA A 102 6.36 3.75 2.14
C ALA A 102 4.88 3.79 1.70
N MET A 103 4.04 4.53 2.43
CA MET A 103 2.64 4.72 2.06
C MET A 103 2.49 5.49 0.74
N ALA A 104 3.28 6.55 0.52
CA ALA A 104 3.29 7.29 -0.73
C ALA A 104 3.75 6.41 -1.90
N ALA A 105 4.77 5.57 -1.70
CA ALA A 105 5.24 4.61 -2.71
C ALA A 105 4.16 3.56 -3.05
N ALA A 106 3.53 2.97 -2.05
CA ALA A 106 2.41 2.04 -2.23
C ALA A 106 1.24 2.71 -2.96
N GLY A 107 0.91 3.96 -2.60
CA GLY A 107 -0.13 4.75 -3.25
C GLY A 107 0.13 4.97 -4.74
N ARG A 108 1.37 5.23 -5.15
CA ARG A 108 1.74 5.37 -6.57
C ARG A 108 1.54 4.08 -7.36
N LEU A 109 1.92 2.94 -6.77
CA LEU A 109 1.69 1.62 -7.37
C LEU A 109 0.20 1.31 -7.50
N LEU A 110 -0.59 1.65 -6.47
CA LEU A 110 -2.04 1.47 -6.47
C LEU A 110 -2.73 2.36 -7.52
N ARG A 111 -2.23 3.57 -7.78
CA ARG A 111 -2.71 4.40 -8.90
C ARG A 111 -2.49 3.76 -10.26
N LEU A 112 -1.41 3.00 -10.43
CA LEU A 112 -1.15 2.27 -11.67
C LEU A 112 -2.25 1.24 -11.97
N MET A 113 -2.83 0.64 -10.93
CA MET A 113 -3.91 -0.34 -11.07
C MET A 113 -5.19 0.26 -11.63
N ARG A 114 -5.45 1.55 -11.38
CA ARG A 114 -6.61 2.26 -11.92
C ARG A 114 -6.38 2.81 -13.34
N ALA A 115 -5.15 2.77 -13.85
CA ALA A 115 -4.85 3.31 -15.17
C ALA A 115 -5.36 2.41 -16.31
N LYS A 116 -5.66 1.14 -16.02
CA LYS A 116 -6.23 0.18 -16.98
C LYS A 116 -7.48 -0.45 -16.38
N ASP A 117 -8.58 -0.40 -17.12
CA ASP A 117 -9.88 -0.97 -16.71
C ASP A 117 -9.76 -2.45 -16.29
N ALA A 118 -8.93 -3.24 -16.98
CA ALA A 118 -8.68 -4.63 -16.63
C ALA A 118 -8.02 -4.79 -15.24
N LEU A 119 -7.05 -3.93 -14.88
CA LEU A 119 -6.38 -3.97 -13.57
C LEU A 119 -7.32 -3.50 -12.46
N GLU A 120 -8.16 -2.52 -12.73
CA GLU A 120 -9.18 -2.05 -11.80
C GLU A 120 -10.18 -3.16 -11.45
N VAL A 121 -10.66 -3.90 -12.45
CA VAL A 121 -11.56 -5.04 -12.24
C VAL A 121 -10.88 -6.12 -11.41
N LEU A 122 -9.63 -6.48 -11.75
CA LEU A 122 -8.87 -7.48 -10.99
C LEU A 122 -8.65 -7.07 -9.53
N PHE A 123 -8.31 -5.81 -9.28
CA PHE A 123 -8.14 -5.33 -7.91
C PHE A 123 -9.45 -5.32 -7.13
N THR A 124 -10.55 -4.92 -7.79
CA THR A 124 -11.87 -4.91 -7.18
C THR A 124 -12.34 -6.33 -6.84
N THR A 125 -12.12 -7.31 -7.72
CA THR A 125 -12.44 -8.72 -7.44
C THR A 125 -11.57 -9.29 -6.33
N LEU A 126 -10.29 -8.91 -6.26
CA LEU A 126 -9.43 -9.25 -5.12
C LEU A 126 -10.02 -8.70 -3.82
N LEU A 127 -10.37 -7.41 -3.75
CA LEU A 127 -10.98 -6.82 -2.56
C LEU A 127 -12.30 -7.47 -2.16
N LEU A 128 -13.12 -7.87 -3.13
CA LEU A 128 -14.39 -8.58 -2.88
C LEU A 128 -14.18 -10.00 -2.34
N SER A 129 -13.04 -10.64 -2.61
CA SER A 129 -12.74 -11.99 -2.11
C SER A 129 -12.12 -12.01 -0.70
N ILE A 130 -11.49 -10.91 -0.26
CA ILE A 130 -10.96 -10.73 1.10
C ILE A 130 -11.97 -11.11 2.21
N PRO A 131 -13.22 -10.62 2.25
CA PRO A 131 -14.15 -10.95 3.34
C PRO A 131 -14.44 -12.45 3.46
N SER A 132 -14.52 -13.17 2.33
CA SER A 132 -14.69 -14.63 2.34
C SER A 132 -13.43 -15.33 2.85
N MET A 133 -12.25 -14.89 2.40
CA MET A 133 -10.98 -15.42 2.88
C MET A 133 -10.75 -15.17 4.38
N LEU A 134 -11.24 -14.05 4.91
CA LEU A 134 -11.15 -13.74 6.34
C LEU A 134 -11.90 -14.76 7.19
N ASN A 135 -13.05 -15.26 6.74
CA ASN A 135 -13.79 -16.29 7.48
C ASN A 135 -12.95 -17.57 7.66
N VAL A 136 -12.32 -18.03 6.57
CA VAL A 136 -11.43 -19.20 6.60
C VAL A 136 -10.18 -18.91 7.41
N SER A 137 -9.62 -17.71 7.28
CA SER A 137 -8.41 -17.28 8.01
C SER A 137 -8.65 -17.24 9.52
N VAL A 138 -9.83 -16.78 9.97
CA VAL A 138 -10.21 -16.77 11.39
C VAL A 138 -10.34 -18.19 11.92
N LEU A 139 -10.99 -19.09 11.17
CA LEU A 139 -11.08 -20.51 11.55
C LEU A 139 -9.69 -21.16 11.67
N LEU A 140 -8.81 -20.90 10.70
CA LEU A 140 -7.43 -21.37 10.71
C LEU A 140 -6.67 -20.82 11.92
N MET A 141 -6.83 -19.53 12.23
CA MET A 141 -6.16 -18.89 13.36
C MET A 141 -6.60 -19.47 14.71
N ILE A 142 -7.88 -19.78 14.88
CA ILE A 142 -8.41 -20.48 16.07
C ILE A 142 -7.82 -21.90 16.16
N THR A 143 -7.72 -22.60 15.04
CA THR A 143 -7.16 -23.96 15.00
C THR A 143 -5.68 -23.95 15.40
N MET A 144 -4.91 -23.00 14.86
CA MET A 144 -3.50 -22.78 15.23
C MET A 144 -3.35 -22.41 16.71
N MET A 145 -4.29 -21.64 17.26
CA MET A 145 -4.33 -21.27 18.69
C MET A 145 -4.46 -22.51 19.60
N ILE A 146 -5.36 -23.44 19.24
CA ILE A 146 -5.55 -24.68 19.99
C ILE A 146 -4.28 -25.53 19.94
N TYR A 147 -3.71 -25.75 18.76
CA TYR A 147 -2.49 -26.54 18.61
C TYR A 147 -1.26 -25.89 19.25
N ALA A 148 -1.13 -24.56 19.22
CA ALA A 148 -0.04 -23.86 19.90
C ALA A 148 -0.13 -24.05 21.43
N SER A 149 -1.34 -24.04 22.01
CA SER A 149 -1.55 -24.32 23.43
C SER A 149 -1.20 -25.76 23.79
N LEU A 150 -1.64 -26.73 22.99
CA LEU A 150 -1.30 -28.15 23.17
C LEU A 150 0.21 -28.41 23.03
N GLY A 151 0.86 -27.79 22.05
CA GLY A 151 2.30 -27.86 21.86
C GLY A 151 3.05 -27.27 23.05
N LYS A 152 2.55 -26.17 23.64
CA LYS A 152 3.14 -25.60 24.84
C LYS A 152 3.00 -26.53 26.05
N ALA A 153 1.86 -27.19 26.21
CA ALA A 153 1.64 -28.12 27.32
C ALA A 153 2.52 -29.39 27.22
N THR A 154 2.80 -29.86 26.01
CA THR A 154 3.43 -31.18 25.78
C THR A 154 4.93 -31.10 25.45
N ILE A 155 5.33 -30.22 24.55
CA ILE A 155 6.69 -30.18 23.96
C ILE A 155 7.48 -28.90 24.28
N ALA A 156 6.95 -27.99 25.09
CA ALA A 156 7.67 -26.77 25.48
C ALA A 156 9.00 -27.05 26.20
N GLN A 157 9.11 -28.14 26.94
CA GLN A 157 10.31 -28.44 27.74
C GLN A 157 11.40 -29.20 26.95
N VAL A 158 11.16 -29.55 25.69
CA VAL A 158 12.13 -30.27 24.86
C VAL A 158 13.38 -29.39 24.66
N LYS A 159 14.56 -30.04 24.73
CA LYS A 159 15.85 -29.37 24.51
C LYS A 159 15.94 -28.90 23.05
N TYR A 160 16.65 -27.80 22.85
CA TYR A 160 16.93 -27.33 21.50
C TYR A 160 17.73 -28.38 20.72
N GLY A 161 17.37 -28.54 19.46
CA GLY A 161 17.94 -29.53 18.55
C GLY A 161 17.75 -29.08 17.10
N TRP A 162 17.97 -29.98 16.16
CA TRP A 162 17.94 -29.66 14.73
C TRP A 162 16.61 -29.04 14.26
N SER A 163 15.47 -29.48 14.82
CA SER A 163 14.14 -28.96 14.44
C SER A 163 13.54 -27.95 15.44
N ILE A 164 14.10 -27.82 16.65
CA ILE A 164 13.60 -26.92 17.70
C ILE A 164 14.68 -25.89 18.03
N THR A 165 14.46 -24.64 17.62
CA THR A 165 15.43 -23.53 17.72
C THR A 165 14.85 -22.39 18.58
N ARG A 166 15.66 -21.38 18.94
CA ARG A 166 15.18 -20.19 19.68
C ARG A 166 14.01 -19.45 19.00
N LEU A 167 13.93 -19.51 17.68
CA LEU A 167 12.86 -18.89 16.88
C LEU A 167 11.68 -19.84 16.62
N VAL A 168 11.96 -21.15 16.53
CA VAL A 168 10.98 -22.19 16.18
C VAL A 168 10.81 -23.12 17.38
N ASN A 169 9.83 -22.82 18.24
CA ASN A 169 9.52 -23.60 19.44
C ASN A 169 8.12 -23.28 19.98
N PHE A 170 7.66 -24.11 20.92
CA PHE A 170 6.35 -24.01 21.57
C PHE A 170 6.42 -23.46 23.01
N ARG A 171 7.52 -22.79 23.40
CA ARG A 171 7.65 -22.25 24.77
C ARG A 171 6.75 -21.05 25.01
N GLU A 172 6.57 -20.24 23.97
CA GLU A 172 5.63 -19.12 23.95
C GLU A 172 4.51 -19.41 22.96
N TYR A 173 3.34 -18.86 23.27
CA TYR A 173 2.15 -19.04 22.45
C TYR A 173 2.31 -18.44 21.05
N SER A 174 2.90 -17.24 20.94
CA SER A 174 3.22 -16.58 19.67
C SER A 174 4.18 -17.41 18.80
N LYS A 175 5.27 -17.88 19.40
CA LYS A 175 6.28 -18.74 18.73
C LYS A 175 5.70 -20.07 18.25
N GLY A 176 4.77 -20.63 19.01
CA GLY A 176 4.00 -21.82 18.61
C GLY A 176 3.18 -21.56 17.34
N ILE A 177 2.47 -20.43 17.26
CA ILE A 177 1.73 -20.06 16.04
C ILE A 177 2.68 -19.89 14.86
N TYR A 178 3.79 -19.16 15.01
CA TYR A 178 4.76 -18.98 13.91
C TYR A 178 5.34 -20.32 13.43
N THR A 179 5.61 -21.23 14.36
CA THR A 179 6.12 -22.58 14.06
C THR A 179 5.10 -23.40 13.28
N LEU A 180 3.83 -23.39 13.69
CA LEU A 180 2.76 -24.12 13.01
C LEU A 180 2.44 -23.53 11.64
N PHE A 181 2.43 -22.19 11.53
CA PHE A 181 2.23 -21.51 10.26
C PHE A 181 3.32 -21.86 9.25
N GLY A 182 4.58 -21.91 9.71
CA GLY A 182 5.71 -22.34 8.88
C GLY A 182 5.70 -23.82 8.47
N GLN A 183 4.85 -24.67 9.08
CA GLN A 183 4.65 -26.06 8.67
C GLN A 183 3.48 -26.23 7.70
N LEU A 184 2.58 -25.24 7.61
CA LEU A 184 1.42 -25.26 6.72
C LEU A 184 1.78 -24.82 5.29
N THR A 185 2.86 -24.06 5.13
CA THR A 185 3.35 -23.52 3.85
C THR A 185 4.50 -24.38 3.33
#